data_AF-X1V6R0-F1
#
_entry.id   AF-X1V6R0-F1
#
_cell.length_a   1.000
_cell.length_b   1.000
_cell.length_c   1.000
_cell.angle_alpha   90.00
_cell.angle_beta   90.00
_cell.angle_gamma   90.00
#
_symmetry.space_group_name_H-M   'P 1'
#
loop_
_entity.id
_entity.type
_entity.pdbx_description
1 polymer ?
#
loop_
_entity_poly.entity_id
_entity_poly.type
_entity_poly.pdbx_seq_one_letter_code
_entity_poly.pdbx_strand_id
1 'polypeptide(L)'
;MDNLKILANAGRSIVGTYLNGCSPQEKAAYRRDLNALLQMGITTDTVLEEVARQMPEIAPIMESQQDYKKTELRELERFLKEG
;
A
#
# COMPACT_ATOMS: atom_id res chain seq x y z
N MET A 1 -7.45 -7.11 -13.65
CA MET A 1 -6.15 -6.50 -13.28
C MET A 1 -6.06 -5.03 -13.69
N ASP A 2 -6.69 -4.61 -14.80
CA ASP A 2 -6.64 -3.22 -15.29
C ASP A 2 -7.12 -2.14 -14.32
N ASN A 3 -7.96 -2.48 -13.34
CA ASN A 3 -8.55 -1.50 -12.44
C ASN A 3 -7.51 -0.83 -11.53
N LEU A 4 -6.51 -1.56 -11.05
CA LEU A 4 -5.47 -1.01 -10.18
C LEU A 4 -4.53 -0.07 -10.94
N LYS A 5 -4.17 -0.42 -12.18
CA LYS A 5 -3.39 0.44 -13.07
C LYS A 5 -4.14 1.72 -13.42
N ILE A 6 -5.46 1.64 -13.64
CA ILE A 6 -6.31 2.83 -13.88
C ILE A 6 -6.35 3.73 -12.64
N LEU A 7 -6.52 3.16 -11.45
CA LEU A 7 -6.51 3.91 -10.19
C LEU A 7 -5.17 4.60 -9.96
N ALA A 8 -4.07 3.86 -10.12
CA ALA A 8 -2.72 4.38 -9.97
C ALA A 8 -2.42 5.50 -10.97
N ASN A 9 -2.79 5.34 -12.25
CA ASN A 9 -2.65 6.39 -13.26
C ASN A 9 -3.52 7.62 -12.97
N ALA A 10 -4.67 7.45 -12.32
CA ALA A 10 -5.53 8.54 -11.87
C ALA A 10 -5.05 9.19 -10.56
N GLY A 11 -3.89 8.76 -10.01
CA GLY A 11 -3.34 9.23 -8.75
C GLY A 11 -4.17 8.81 -7.53
N ARG A 12 -5.07 7.83 -7.67
CA ARG A 12 -5.88 7.30 -6.57
C ARG A 12 -5.13 6.23 -5.82
N SER A 13 -5.21 6.26 -4.49
CA SER A 13 -4.45 5.31 -3.69
C SER A 13 -4.94 3.88 -3.91
N ILE A 14 -4.03 2.99 -4.30
CA ILE A 14 -4.35 1.55 -4.43
C ILE A 14 -4.44 0.91 -3.05
N VAL A 15 -3.59 1.31 -2.10
CA VAL A 15 -3.61 0.83 -0.71
C VAL A 15 -4.92 1.23 -0.05
N GLY A 16 -5.29 2.51 -0.11
CA GLY A 16 -6.55 3.00 0.44
C GLY A 16 -7.78 2.38 -0.22
N THR A 17 -7.74 2.17 -1.54
CA THR A 17 -8.84 1.51 -2.26
C THR A 17 -8.98 0.03 -1.85
N TYR A 18 -7.86 -0.70 -1.75
CA TYR A 18 -7.87 -2.09 -1.32
C TYR A 18 -8.38 -2.22 0.11
N LEU A 19 -7.83 -1.41 1.03
CA LEU A 19 -8.25 -1.40 2.43
C LEU A 19 -9.73 -1.04 2.57
N ASN A 20 -10.27 -0.09 1.80
CA ASN A 20 -11.70 0.22 1.84
C ASN A 20 -12.59 -0.96 1.43
N GLY A 21 -12.10 -1.85 0.57
CA GLY A 21 -12.79 -3.09 0.18
C GLY A 21 -12.72 -4.21 1.22
N CYS A 22 -11.78 -4.14 2.17
CA CYS A 22 -11.61 -5.15 3.22
C CYS A 22 -12.62 -4.98 4.37
N SER A 23 -13.07 -6.10 4.91
CA SER A 23 -13.86 -6.15 6.14
C SER A 23 -13.05 -5.67 7.36
N PRO A 24 -13.70 -5.28 8.46
CA PRO A 24 -13.02 -4.90 9.69
C PRO A 24 -12.11 -6.00 10.26
N GLN A 25 -12.47 -7.27 10.07
CA GLN A 25 -11.71 -8.42 10.54
C GLN A 25 -10.42 -8.61 9.74
N GLU A 26 -10.50 -8.49 8.42
CA GLU A 26 -9.32 -8.51 7.53
C GLU A 26 -8.39 -7.35 7.83
N LYS A 27 -8.93 -6.14 8.02
CA LYS A 27 -8.15 -4.97 8.44
C LYS A 27 -7.40 -5.22 9.75
N ALA A 28 -8.07 -5.80 10.75
CA ALA A 28 -7.43 -6.11 12.02
C ALA A 28 -6.30 -7.15 11.88
N ALA A 29 -6.48 -8.16 11.02
CA ALA A 29 -5.44 -9.13 10.71
C ALA A 29 -4.24 -8.48 10.01
N TYR A 30 -4.47 -7.74 8.91
CA TYR A 30 -3.40 -7.05 8.19
C TYR A 30 -2.65 -6.06 9.07
N ARG A 31 -3.35 -5.32 9.94
CA ARG A 31 -2.70 -4.41 10.88
C ARG A 31 -1.80 -5.15 11.87
N ARG A 32 -2.25 -6.30 12.41
CA ARG A 32 -1.43 -7.12 13.31
C ARG A 32 -0.17 -7.61 12.60
N ASP A 33 -0.33 -8.15 11.40
CA ASP A 33 0.78 -8.73 10.63
C ASP A 33 1.77 -7.64 10.21
N LEU A 34 1.30 -6.52 9.68
CA LEU A 34 2.15 -5.38 9.32
C LEU A 34 2.87 -4.79 10.53
N ASN A 35 2.22 -4.69 11.70
CA ASN A 35 2.89 -4.24 12.93
C ASN A 35 3.98 -5.23 13.38
N ALA A 36 3.79 -6.53 13.22
CA ALA A 36 4.82 -7.52 13.49
C ALA A 36 6.03 -7.33 12.54
N LEU A 37 5.79 -7.08 11.25
CA LEU A 37 6.85 -6.77 10.28
C LEU A 37 7.61 -5.50 10.66
N LEU A 38 6.90 -4.45 11.10
CA LEU A 38 7.53 -3.21 11.58
C LEU A 38 8.45 -3.48 12.80
N GLN A 39 8.02 -4.32 13.73
CA GLN A 39 8.84 -4.70 14.90
C GLN A 39 10.09 -5.51 14.51
N MET A 40 10.08 -6.17 13.36
CA MET A 40 11.25 -6.85 12.80
C MET A 40 12.19 -5.92 12.00
N GLY A 41 11.89 -4.63 11.94
CA GLY A 41 12.69 -3.63 11.21
C GLY A 41 12.34 -3.49 9.73
N ILE A 42 11.27 -4.13 9.26
CA ILE A 42 10.75 -3.90 7.91
C ILE A 42 10.02 -2.55 7.92
N THR A 43 10.25 -1.71 6.91
CA THR A 43 9.59 -0.40 6.83
C THR A 43 8.41 -0.43 5.85
N THR A 44 7.50 0.54 5.96
CA THR A 44 6.41 0.75 5.00
C THR A 44 6.91 0.95 3.57
N ASP A 45 8.11 1.51 3.40
CA ASP A 45 8.77 1.64 2.10
C ASP A 45 9.15 0.28 1.51
N THR A 46 9.79 -0.58 2.31
CA THR A 46 10.14 -1.96 1.89
C THR A 46 8.91 -2.78 1.53
N VAL A 47 7.81 -2.61 2.27
CA VAL A 47 6.53 -3.27 1.93
C VAL A 47 6.01 -2.80 0.58
N LEU A 48 6.05 -1.49 0.30
CA LEU A 48 5.62 -0.96 -1.00
C LEU A 48 6.55 -1.35 -2.14
N GLU A 49 7.85 -1.44 -1.91
CA GLU A 49 8.81 -1.93 -2.90
C GLU A 49 8.54 -3.40 -3.26
N GLU A 50 8.21 -4.23 -2.26
CA GLU A 50 7.84 -5.62 -2.49
C GLU A 50 6.52 -5.73 -3.28
N VAL A 51 5.54 -4.86 -2.99
CA VAL A 51 4.30 -4.75 -3.78
C VAL A 51 4.59 -4.38 -5.23
N ALA A 52 5.44 -3.37 -5.46
CA ALA A 52 5.86 -2.99 -6.81
C ALA A 52 6.57 -4.14 -7.54
N ARG A 53 7.43 -4.89 -6.85
CA ARG A 53 8.13 -6.05 -7.41
C ARG A 53 7.18 -7.18 -7.81
N GLN A 54 6.15 -7.43 -7.01
CA GLN A 54 5.12 -8.45 -7.32
C GLN A 54 4.12 -7.97 -8.38
N MET A 55 3.96 -6.65 -8.54
CA MET A 55 3.02 -6.02 -9.47
C MET A 55 3.74 -5.18 -10.53
N PRO A 56 4.29 -5.81 -11.59
CA PRO A 56 5.06 -5.11 -12.62
C PRO A 56 4.26 -4.04 -13.38
N GLU A 57 2.93 -4.08 -13.32
CA GLU A 57 2.04 -3.09 -13.90
C GLU A 57 1.94 -1.77 -13.12
N ILE A 58 2.27 -1.79 -11.82
CA ILE A 58 2.24 -0.64 -10.91
C ILE A 58 3.66 -0.11 -10.65
N ALA A 59 4.67 -0.99 -10.70
CA ALA A 59 6.09 -0.64 -10.58
C ALA A 59 6.48 0.64 -11.36
N PRO A 60 6.20 0.78 -12.68
CA PRO A 60 6.59 1.98 -13.41
C PRO A 60 5.87 3.25 -12.93
N ILE A 61 4.66 3.13 -12.37
CA ILE A 61 3.91 4.28 -11.83
C ILE A 61 4.52 4.70 -10.50
N MET A 62 4.83 3.75 -9.61
CA MET A 62 5.49 4.05 -8.33
C MET A 62 6.91 4.60 -8.48
N GLU A 63 7.65 4.16 -9.51
CA GLU A 63 8.98 4.66 -9.82
C GLU A 63 8.95 6.06 -10.45
N SER A 64 8.07 6.28 -11.44
CA SER A 64 7.99 7.55 -12.17
C SER A 64 7.26 8.66 -11.41
N GLN A 65 6.31 8.31 -10.53
CA GLN A 65 5.52 9.28 -9.77
C GLN A 65 5.86 9.20 -8.27
N GLN A 66 6.93 9.89 -7.87
CA GLN A 66 7.38 9.93 -6.48
C GLN A 66 6.31 10.46 -5.52
N ASP A 67 5.46 11.38 -5.96
CA ASP A 67 4.34 11.89 -5.15
C ASP A 67 3.23 10.85 -4.97
N TYR A 68 3.04 9.96 -5.95
CA TYR A 68 2.16 8.81 -5.82
C TYR A 68 2.72 7.82 -4.80
N LYS A 69 4.01 7.45 -4.88
CA LYS A 69 4.68 6.60 -3.87
C LYS A 69 4.52 7.18 -2.46
N LYS A 70 4.73 8.49 -2.28
CA LYS A 70 4.52 9.18 -0.99
C LYS A 70 3.08 9.12 -0.50
N THR A 71 2.12 9.16 -1.42
CA THR A 71 0.69 9.06 -1.07
C THR A 71 0.36 7.65 -0.57
N GLU A 72 0.83 6.61 -1.25
CA GLU A 72 0.65 5.22 -0.78
C GLU A 72 1.31 4.98 0.58
N LEU A 73 2.52 5.53 0.79
CA LEU A 73 3.21 5.46 2.09
C LEU A 73 2.37 6.08 3.20
N ARG A 74 1.82 7.28 2.97
CA ARG A 74 0.99 7.98 3.95
C ARG A 74 -0.29 7.20 4.26
N GLU A 75 -0.95 6.62 3.27
CA GLU A 75 -2.14 5.80 3.48
C GLU A 75 -1.82 4.53 4.29
N LEU A 76 -0.69 3.87 4.00
CA LEU A 76 -0.25 2.70 4.75
C LEU A 76 0.12 3.06 6.20
N GLU A 77 0.86 4.14 6.42
CA GLU A 77 1.18 4.62 7.77
C GLU A 77 -0.05 5.03 8.55
N ARG A 78 -0.99 5.71 7.88
CA ARG A 78 -2.27 6.10 8.46
C ARG A 78 -3.06 4.88 8.91
N PHE A 79 -3.15 3.87 8.05
CA PHE A 79 -3.80 2.60 8.38
C PHE A 79 -3.18 1.92 9.61
N LEU A 80 -1.86 2.00 9.77
CA LEU A 80 -1.16 1.41 10.92
C LEU A 80 -1.36 2.21 12.22
N LYS A 81 -1.51 3.54 12.12
CA LYS A 81 -1.71 4.45 13.27
C LYS A 81 -3.16 4.59 13.72
N GLU A 82 -4.15 4.50 12.83
CA GLU A 82 -5.59 4.64 13.14
C GLU A 82 -6.19 3.37 13.78
N GLY A 83 -5.44 2.71 14.68
CA GLY A 83 -5.83 1.45 15.30
C GLY A 83 -5.82 1.42 16.80
#